data_AF-A0AAV3FSE3-F1
#
_entry.id   AF-A0AAV3FSE3-F1
#
_cell.length_a   1.000
_cell.length_b   1.000
_cell.length_c   1.000
_cell.angle_alpha   90.00
_cell.angle_beta   90.00
_cell.angle_gamma   90.00
#
_symmetry.space_group_name_H-M   'P 1'
#
loop_
_entity.id
_entity.type
_entity.pdbx_description
1 polymer ?
#
loop_
_entity_poly.entity_id
_entity_poly.type
_entity_poly.pdbx_seq_one_letter_code
_entity_poly.pdbx_strand_id
1 'polypeptide(L)' 'MKIKFVSVENSIAEWADKKALLRRWEGLNQYTLNRWLSEMRENKRFKDYVINPTHKLVFINLEGFEEFLRWKQRAVK' A
#
# COMPACT_ATOMS: atom_id res chain seq x y z
N MET A 1 -25.97 -12.90 10.11
CA MET A 1 -24.66 -13.10 9.48
C MET A 1 -23.60 -13.23 10.56
N LYS A 2 -22.92 -14.38 10.67
CA LYS A 2 -21.83 -14.56 11.65
C LYS A 2 -20.53 -14.08 11.00
N ILE A 3 -20.00 -12.95 11.46
CA ILE A 3 -18.70 -12.45 10.99
C ILE A 3 -17.62 -13.38 11.59
N LYS A 4 -16.89 -14.10 10.74
CA LYS A 4 -15.74 -14.91 11.15
C LYS A 4 -14.49 -14.03 11.12
N PHE A 5 -13.87 -13.84 12.28
CA PHE A 5 -12.54 -13.25 12.37
C PHE A 5 -11.52 -14.28 11.86
N VAL A 6 -10.80 -13.94 10.80
CA VAL A 6 -9.66 -14.71 10.31
C VAL A 6 -8.40 -14.01 10.81
N SER A 7 -7.56 -14.72 11.55
CA SER A 7 -6.27 -14.20 12.03
C SER A 7 -5.39 -13.83 10.83
N VAL A 8 -4.73 -12.66 10.92
CA VAL A 8 -3.90 -12.06 9.86
C VAL A 8 -2.75 -12.97 9.42
N GLU A 9 -2.30 -13.86 10.30
CA GLU A 9 -1.13 -14.73 10.09
C GLU A 9 -1.32 -15.77 8.97
N ASN A 10 -2.58 -16.11 8.61
CA ASN A 10 -2.90 -17.10 7.57
C ASN A 10 -3.72 -16.52 6.40
N SER A 11 -3.81 -15.19 6.29
CA SER A 11 -4.58 -14.53 5.22
C SER A 11 -3.65 -14.03 4.11
N ILE A 12 -3.95 -14.36 2.86
CA ILE A 12 -3.34 -13.72 1.68
C ILE A 12 -3.97 -12.32 1.58
N ALA A 13 -3.57 -11.41 2.47
CA ALA A 13 -4.10 -10.06 2.48
C ALA A 13 -3.58 -9.30 1.25
N GLU A 14 -4.47 -8.96 0.33
CA GLU A 14 -4.14 -8.13 -0.85
C GLU A 14 -3.97 -6.65 -0.50
N TRP A 15 -4.60 -6.20 0.58
CA TRP A 15 -4.62 -4.80 1.01
C TRP A 15 -4.07 -4.64 2.42
N ALA A 16 -3.31 -3.57 2.63
CA ALA A 16 -2.70 -3.25 3.91
C ALA A 16 -2.92 -1.78 4.29
N ASP A 17 -2.94 -1.50 5.59
CA ASP A 17 -2.77 -0.15 6.09
C ASP A 17 -1.26 0.24 6.08
N LYS A 18 -0.96 1.50 6.40
CA LYS A 18 0.43 1.97 6.45
C LYS A 18 1.29 1.18 7.44
N LYS A 19 0.73 0.72 8.56
CA LYS A 19 1.50 0.02 9.60
C LYS A 19 1.90 -1.38 9.13
N ALA A 20 0.97 -2.10 8.54
CA ALA A 20 1.21 -3.41 7.95
C ALA A 20 2.20 -3.32 6.78
N LEU A 21 2.09 -2.27 5.94
CA LEU A 21 3.03 -2.04 4.85
C LEU A 21 4.47 -1.80 5.37
N LEU A 22 4.64 -0.92 6.36
CA LEU A 22 5.96 -0.63 6.97
C LEU A 22 6.61 -1.86 7.62
N ARG A 23 5.81 -2.80 8.15
CA ARG A 23 6.33 -4.07 8.68
C ARG A 23 6.80 -5.02 7.58
N ARG A 24 6.27 -4.90 6.36
CA ARG A 24 6.53 -5.80 5.23
C ARG A 24 7.70 -5.35 4.36
N TRP A 25 7.93 -4.04 4.25
CA TRP A 25 9.07 -3.46 3.53
C TRP A 25 10.09 -2.87 4.51
N GLU A 26 11.07 -3.70 4.87
CA GLU A 26 12.17 -3.29 5.75
C GLU A 26 12.95 -2.10 5.16
N GLY A 27 13.31 -1.13 6.01
CA GLY A 27 13.99 0.10 5.59
C GLY A 27 13.07 1.20 5.03
N LEU A 28 11.81 0.90 4.72
CA LEU A 28 10.84 1.93 4.37
C LEU A 28 10.43 2.71 5.64
N ASN A 29 10.62 4.02 5.63
CA ASN A 29 10.13 4.88 6.71
C ASN A 29 8.76 5.51 6.36
N GLN A 30 8.06 5.98 7.39
CA GLN A 30 6.71 6.54 7.25
C GLN A 30 6.66 7.80 6.38
N TYR A 31 7.70 8.64 6.43
CA TYR A 31 7.76 9.87 5.63
C TYR A 31 7.83 9.55 4.13
N THR A 32 8.74 8.66 3.73
CA THR A 32 8.87 8.18 2.35
C THR A 32 7.59 7.51 1.88
N LEU A 33 6.98 6.65 2.70
CA LEU A 33 5.71 6.01 2.38
C LEU A 33 4.62 7.05 2.10
N ASN A 34 4.46 8.07 2.97
CA ASN A 34 3.44 9.10 2.76
C ASN A 34 3.63 9.85 1.45
N ARG A 35 4.88 10.20 1.11
CA ARG A 35 5.22 10.85 -0.16
C ARG A 35 4.84 9.96 -1.34
N TRP A 36 5.24 8.69 -1.31
CA TRP A 36 4.94 7.76 -2.40
C TRP A 36 3.45 7.47 -2.56
N LEU A 37 2.69 7.39 -1.48
CA LEU A 37 1.23 7.26 -1.58
C LEU A 37 0.58 8.47 -2.23
N SER A 38 1.12 9.67 -2.04
CA SER A 38 0.66 10.85 -2.79
C SER A 38 1.01 10.73 -4.28
N GLU A 39 2.24 10.34 -4.61
CA GLU A 39 2.65 10.10 -6.00
C GLU A 39 1.78 9.03 -6.68
N MET A 40 1.45 7.94 -5.98
CA MET A 40 0.57 6.89 -6.50
C MET A 40 -0.83 7.42 -6.81
N ARG A 41 -1.41 8.22 -5.93
CA ARG A 41 -2.75 8.83 -6.13
C ARG A 41 -2.81 9.77 -7.32
N GLU A 42 -1.72 10.48 -7.60
CA GLU A 42 -1.63 11.42 -8.73
C GLU A 42 -1.32 10.71 -10.05
N ASN A 43 -0.81 9.48 -10.00
CA ASN A 43 -0.45 8.71 -11.18
C ASN A 43 -1.63 7.85 -11.67
N LYS A 44 -2.07 8.08 -12.93
CA LYS A 44 -3.18 7.33 -13.56
C LYS A 44 -3.01 5.81 -13.53
N ARG A 45 -1.77 5.30 -13.51
CA ARG A 45 -1.47 3.86 -13.44
C ARG A 45 -1.64 3.27 -12.04
N PHE A 46 -1.39 4.07 -10.99
CA PHE A 46 -1.28 3.56 -9.62
C PHE A 46 -2.37 4.05 -8.68
N LYS A 47 -3.17 5.04 -9.10
CA LYS A 47 -4.20 5.66 -8.25
C LYS A 47 -5.19 4.65 -7.67
N ASP A 48 -5.53 3.60 -8.43
CA ASP A 48 -6.54 2.62 -8.04
C ASP A 48 -6.00 1.60 -7.02
N TYR A 49 -4.67 1.57 -6.79
CA TYR A 49 -4.03 0.77 -5.75
C TYR A 49 -3.98 1.45 -4.38
N VAL A 50 -4.50 2.69 -4.26
CA VAL A 50 -4.57 3.44 -3.01
C VAL A 50 -6.01 3.91 -2.78
N ILE A 51 -6.69 3.29 -1.82
CA ILE A 51 -8.07 3.64 -1.47
C ILE A 51 -8.06 4.45 -0.18
N ASN A 52 -8.74 5.60 -0.20
CA ASN A 52 -8.95 6.46 0.97
C ASN A 52 -10.45 6.59 1.27
N PRO A 53 -11.08 5.63 1.98
CA PRO A 53 -12.51 5.69 2.27
C PRO A 53 -12.88 6.91 3.13
N THR A 54 -11.92 7.39 3.94
CA THR A 54 -12.03 8.60 4.75
C THR A 54 -10.67 9.30 4.81
N HIS A 55 -10.63 10.52 5.37
CA HIS A 55 -9.38 11.26 5.59
C HIS A 55 -8.40 10.57 6.57
N LYS A 56 -8.87 9.62 7.40
CA LYS A 56 -8.03 8.90 8.40
C LYS A 56 -7.59 7.51 7.95
N LEU A 57 -8.26 6.94 6.95
CA LEU A 57 -8.01 5.57 6.50
C LEU A 57 -7.34 5.57 5.13
N VAL A 58 -6.37 4.67 4.97
CA VAL A 58 -5.81 4.32 3.68
C VAL A 58 -5.63 2.82 3.61
N PHE A 59 -6.04 2.24 2.49
CA PHE A 59 -5.76 0.87 2.12
C PHE A 59 -4.88 0.89 0.88
N ILE A 60 -3.84 0.07 0.92
CA ILE A 60 -2.76 0.04 -0.06
C ILE A 60 -2.71 -1.38 -0.58
N ASN A 61 -2.92 -1.55 -1.89
CA ASN A 61 -2.79 -2.85 -2.52
C ASN A 61 -1.29 -3.23 -2.54
N LEU A 62 -0.97 -4.43 -2.06
CA LEU A 62 0.41 -4.89 -1.89
C LEU A 62 1.13 -5.07 -3.24
N GLU A 63 0.48 -5.71 -4.21
CA GLU A 63 1.03 -5.93 -5.55
C GLU A 63 1.20 -4.60 -6.29
N GLY A 64 0.20 -3.73 -6.22
CA GLY A 64 0.26 -2.40 -6.80
C GLY A 64 1.37 -1.52 -6.20
N PHE A 65 1.62 -1.64 -4.90
CA PHE A 65 2.74 -0.96 -4.26
C PHE A 65 4.08 -1.50 -4.77
N GLU A 66 4.25 -2.83 -4.88
CA GLU A 66 5.46 -3.43 -5.44
C GLU A 66 5.67 -3.00 -6.91
N GLU A 67 4.62 -2.99 -7.72
CA GLU A 67 4.65 -2.52 -9.11
C GLU A 67 5.12 -1.06 -9.20
N PHE A 68 4.62 -0.20 -8.30
CA PHE A 68 5.06 1.18 -8.19
C PHE A 68 6.55 1.29 -7.86
N LEU A 69 7.08 0.49 -6.92
CA LEU A 69 8.52 0.48 -6.60
C LEU A 69 9.37 0.10 -7.81
N ARG A 70 8.98 -0.95 -8.54
CA ARG A 70 9.68 -1.39 -9.76
C ARG A 70 9.62 -0.34 -10.86
N TRP A 71 8.50 0.37 -10.99
CA TRP A 71 8.37 1.49 -11.92
C TRP A 71 9.28 2.66 -11.53
N LYS A 72 9.32 3.05 -10.24
CA LYS A 72 10.23 4.08 -9.73
C LYS A 72 11.69 3.73 -10.02
N GLN A 73 12.10 2.48 -9.80
CA GLN A 73 13.47 2.03 -10.07
C GLN A 73 13.84 2.18 -11.56
N ARG A 74 12.91 1.92 -12.48
CA ARG A 74 13.14 2.11 -13.92
C ARG A 74 13.21 3.58 -14.32
N ALA A 75 12.42 4.45 -13.69
CA ALA A 75 12.39 5.88 -13.99
C ALA A 75 13.63 6.65 -13.49
N VAL A 76 14.43 6.05 -12.60
CA VAL A 76 15.68 6.63 -12.07
C VAL A 76 16.91 6.20 -12.90
N LYS A 77 16.74 5.31 -13.89
CA LYS A 77 17.76 5.01 -14.90
C LYS A 77 17.64 5.97 -16.08
#